data_AF-A0A1G9R2N7-F1
#
_entry.id   AF-A0A1G9R2N7-F1
#
_cell.length_a   1.000
_cell.length_b   1.000
_cell.length_c   1.000
_cell.angle_alpha   90.00
_cell.angle_beta   90.00
_cell.angle_gamma   90.00
#
_symmetry.space_group_name_H-M   'P 1'
#
loop_
_entity.id
_entity.type
_entity.pdbx_description
1 polymer ?
#
loop_
_entity_poly.entity_id
_entity_poly.type
_entity_poly.pdbx_seq_one_letter_code
_entity_poly.pdbx_strand_id
1 'polypeptide(L)'
;MIIELEETKSWMRIDGDDDDSILVIIIGAAEEYLEGATGRKFDSSVNRAKIFCFVLATDWFENRELISIGPSEKARFSIQSMLAQLQYAPVEGEST
;
A
#
# COMPACT_ATOMS: atom_id res chain seq x y z
N MET A 1 -8.25 2.08 7.20
CA MET A 1 -6.87 2.49 7.45
C MET A 1 -6.07 1.27 7.83
N ILE A 2 -5.24 0.85 6.89
CA ILE A 2 -4.33 -0.29 6.94
C ILE A 2 -2.97 0.20 7.46
N ILE A 3 -2.52 1.39 7.02
CA ILE A 3 -1.28 2.04 7.49
C ILE A 3 -1.55 3.50 7.86
N GLU A 4 -0.82 4.03 8.83
CA GLU A 4 -0.95 5.42 9.28
C GLU A 4 0.18 6.31 8.73
N LEU A 5 -0.02 7.64 8.75
CA LEU A 5 0.96 8.61 8.23
C LEU A 5 2.32 8.47 8.92
N GLU A 6 2.36 8.48 10.25
CA GLU A 6 3.61 8.39 11.02
C GLU A 6 4.31 7.03 10.83
N GLU A 7 3.55 5.95 10.69
CA GLU A 7 4.11 4.63 10.40
C GLU A 7 4.75 4.59 9.00
N THR A 8 4.08 5.22 8.02
CA THR A 8 4.58 5.36 6.64
C THR A 8 5.84 6.23 6.58
N LYS A 9 5.88 7.35 7.30
CA LYS A 9 7.07 8.21 7.41
C LYS A 9 8.23 7.46 8.05
N SER A 10 7.97 6.67 9.09
CA SER A 10 8.98 5.81 9.72
C SER A 10 9.54 4.77 8.73
N TRP A 11 8.67 4.12 7.96
CA TRP A 11 9.06 3.17 6.91
C TRP A 11 9.95 3.81 5.83
N MET A 12 9.57 5.00 5.36
CA MET A 12 10.27 5.75 4.32
C MET A 12 11.50 6.53 4.82
N ARG A 13 11.71 6.60 6.14
CA ARG A 13 12.74 7.45 6.79
C ARG A 13 12.60 8.93 6.43
N ILE A 14 11.36 9.42 6.41
CA ILE A 14 11.05 10.84 6.19
C ILE A 14 11.00 11.54 7.55
N ASP A 15 11.82 12.57 7.68
CA ASP A 15 11.81 13.51 8.81
C ASP A 15 11.07 14.79 8.39
N GLY A 16 10.30 15.41 9.29
CA GLY A 16 9.53 16.64 9.02
C GLY A 16 8.12 16.37 8.49
N ASP A 17 7.41 17.43 8.08
CA ASP A 17 5.98 17.42 7.72
C ASP A 17 5.65 18.08 6.37
N ASP A 18 6.66 18.54 5.63
CA ASP A 18 6.50 19.25 4.34
C ASP A 18 5.64 18.45 3.33
N ASP A 19 5.80 17.12 3.31
CA ASP A 19 5.12 16.21 2.38
C ASP A 19 3.91 15.47 3.01
N ASP A 20 3.48 15.82 4.23
CA ASP A 20 2.40 15.09 4.92
C ASP A 20 1.10 15.08 4.12
N SER A 21 0.76 16.20 3.48
CA SER A 21 -0.47 16.32 2.69
C SER A 21 -0.46 15.37 1.48
N ILE A 22 0.68 15.21 0.80
CA ILE A 22 0.79 14.32 -0.36
C ILE A 22 0.88 12.86 0.09
N LEU A 23 1.55 12.57 1.20
CA LEU A 23 1.63 11.23 1.78
C LEU A 23 0.25 10.71 2.19
N VAL A 24 -0.59 11.54 2.81
CA VAL A 24 -1.97 11.17 3.16
C VAL A 24 -2.78 10.74 1.93
N ILE A 25 -2.64 11.47 0.81
CA ILE A 25 -3.32 11.13 -0.45
C ILE A 25 -2.80 9.80 -1.00
N ILE A 26 -1.48 9.61 -1.01
CA ILE A 26 -0.84 8.40 -1.52
C ILE A 26 -1.22 7.16 -0.69
N ILE A 27 -1.24 7.30 0.65
CA ILE A 27 -1.67 6.24 1.56
C ILE A 27 -3.11 5.84 1.25
N GLY A 28 -4.02 6.82 1.17
CA GLY A 28 -5.42 6.56 0.84
C GLY A 28 -5.58 5.84 -0.50
N ALA A 29 -4.89 6.31 -1.53
CA ALA A 29 -4.91 5.69 -2.85
C ALA A 29 -4.34 4.26 -2.84
N ALA A 30 -3.32 3.98 -2.03
CA ALA A 30 -2.73 2.65 -1.93
C ALA A 30 -3.68 1.65 -1.26
N GLU A 31 -4.42 2.09 -0.24
CA GLU A 31 -5.47 1.29 0.39
C GLU A 31 -6.64 1.04 -0.58
N GLU A 32 -7.13 2.08 -1.24
CA GLU A 32 -8.20 1.98 -2.26
C GLU A 32 -7.80 1.05 -3.41
N TYR A 33 -6.53 1.09 -3.84
CA TYR A 33 -6.02 0.19 -4.87
C TYR A 33 -6.02 -1.27 -4.42
N LEU A 34 -5.60 -1.55 -3.19
CA LEU A 34 -5.62 -2.92 -2.65
C LEU A 34 -7.05 -3.45 -2.58
N GLU A 35 -7.99 -2.67 -2.05
CA GLU A 35 -9.39 -3.05 -1.98
C GLU A 35 -10.00 -3.24 -3.37
N GLY A 36 -9.75 -2.31 -4.29
CA GLY A 36 -10.25 -2.37 -5.66
C GLY A 36 -9.68 -3.54 -6.47
N ALA A 37 -8.41 -3.88 -6.29
CA ALA A 37 -7.75 -4.97 -7.01
C ALA A 37 -8.14 -6.36 -6.50
N THR A 38 -8.43 -6.47 -5.20
CA THR A 38 -8.75 -7.77 -4.56
C THR A 38 -10.25 -8.00 -4.35
N GLY A 39 -11.05 -6.93 -4.32
CA GLY A 39 -12.45 -6.97 -3.91
C GLY A 39 -12.65 -7.27 -2.41
N ARG A 40 -11.60 -7.15 -1.59
CA ARG A 40 -11.58 -7.52 -0.18
C ARG A 40 -11.21 -6.31 0.68
N LYS A 41 -11.76 -6.26 1.89
CA LYS A 41 -11.39 -5.27 2.90
C LYS A 41 -10.29 -5.80 3.80
N PHE A 42 -9.36 -4.92 4.14
CA PHE A 42 -8.26 -5.21 5.06
C PHE A 42 -8.19 -4.12 6.13
N ASP A 43 -7.60 -4.47 7.25
CA ASP A 43 -7.28 -3.53 8.33
C ASP A 43 -5.82 -3.70 8.77
N SER A 44 -5.42 -2.93 9.77
CA SER A 44 -4.07 -2.92 10.32
C SER A 44 -3.66 -4.22 11.03
N SER A 45 -4.55 -5.20 11.21
CA SER A 45 -4.19 -6.54 11.73
C SER A 45 -3.52 -7.42 10.66
N VAL A 46 -3.74 -7.12 9.38
CA VAL A 46 -3.21 -7.92 8.27
C VAL A 46 -1.86 -7.38 7.83
N ASN A 47 -0.78 -7.86 8.46
CA ASN A 47 0.59 -7.40 8.17
C ASN A 47 0.99 -7.44 6.68
N ARG A 48 0.50 -8.43 5.91
CA ARG A 48 0.75 -8.47 4.45
C ARG A 48 0.11 -7.30 3.72
N ALA A 49 -1.08 -6.87 4.14
CA ALA A 49 -1.74 -5.69 3.59
C ALA A 49 -0.96 -4.42 3.97
N LYS A 50 -0.43 -4.33 5.20
CA LYS A 50 0.45 -3.22 5.60
C LYS A 50 1.68 -3.11 4.71
N ILE A 51 2.41 -4.21 4.54
CA ILE A 51 3.60 -4.27 3.68
C ILE A 51 3.26 -3.92 2.23
N PHE A 52 2.13 -4.42 1.72
CA PHE A 52 1.65 -4.05 0.39
C PHE A 52 1.48 -2.53 0.25
N CYS A 53 0.72 -1.91 1.16
CA CYS A 53 0.46 -0.47 1.13
C CYS A 53 1.76 0.33 1.30
N PHE A 54 2.69 -0.11 2.16
CA PHE A 54 3.99 0.55 2.29
C PHE A 54 4.80 0.52 1.00
N VAL A 55 4.93 -0.65 0.37
CA VAL A 55 5.69 -0.78 -0.87
C VAL A 55 5.08 0.06 -1.99
N LEU A 56 3.74 0.06 -2.10
CA LEU A 56 3.04 0.83 -3.13
C LEU A 56 3.13 2.34 -2.87
N ALA A 57 2.96 2.77 -1.62
CA ALA A 57 3.10 4.17 -1.23
C ALA A 57 4.52 4.68 -1.44
N THR A 58 5.54 3.88 -1.12
CA THR A 58 6.95 4.17 -1.44
C THR A 58 7.14 4.36 -2.94
N ASP A 59 6.68 3.40 -3.73
CA ASP A 59 6.83 3.47 -5.18
C ASP A 59 6.16 4.71 -5.77
N TRP A 60 4.93 5.03 -5.36
CA TRP A 60 4.22 6.20 -5.85
C TRP A 60 4.79 7.53 -5.36
N PHE A 61 5.28 7.60 -4.12
CA PHE A 61 5.90 8.80 -3.59
C PHE A 61 7.24 9.11 -4.27
N GLU A 62 8.09 8.10 -4.43
CA GLU A 62 9.39 8.24 -5.11
C GLU A 62 9.23 8.56 -6.59
N ASN A 63 8.17 8.05 -7.23
CA ASN A 63 7.89 8.24 -8.66
C ASN A 63 6.76 9.24 -8.93
N ARG A 64 6.39 10.10 -7.98
CA ARG A 64 5.21 11.00 -8.07
C ARG A 64 5.25 11.99 -9.24
N GLU A 65 6.44 12.28 -9.77
CA GLU A 65 6.61 13.14 -10.95
C GLU A 65 6.34 12.42 -12.28
N LEU A 66 6.26 11.08 -12.26
CA LEU A 66 5.93 10.27 -13.42
C LEU A 66 4.42 10.16 -13.57
N ILE A 67 3.89 10.56 -14.74
CA ILE A 67 2.46 10.49 -15.10
C ILE A 67 2.08 9.04 -15.47
N SER A 68 2.25 8.10 -14.54
CA SER A 68 1.91 6.69 -14.73
C SER A 68 0.80 6.29 -13.76
N ILE A 69 -0.31 5.77 -14.28
CA ILE A 69 -1.39 5.19 -13.48
C ILE A 69 -0.98 3.74 -13.14
N GLY A 70 -0.20 3.57 -12.06
CA GLY A 70 0.18 2.25 -11.56
C GLY A 70 1.64 2.16 -11.10
N PRO A 71 2.02 1.02 -10.48
CA PRO A 71 3.37 0.84 -9.93
C PRO A 71 4.44 0.87 -11.03
N SER A 72 5.63 1.34 -10.66
CA SER A 72 6.81 1.34 -11.52
C SER A 72 7.17 -0.08 -11.97
N GLU A 73 7.92 -0.21 -13.06
CA GLU A 73 8.39 -1.52 -13.53
C GLU A 73 9.18 -2.29 -12.46
N LYS A 74 9.90 -1.57 -11.59
CA LYS A 74 10.70 -2.15 -10.50
C LYS A 74 9.81 -2.75 -9.40
N ALA A 75 8.72 -2.06 -9.05
CA ALA A 75 7.80 -2.54 -8.00
C ALA A 75 6.74 -3.51 -8.53
N ARG A 76 6.45 -3.49 -9.84
CA ARG A 76 5.34 -4.22 -10.47
C ARG A 76 5.30 -5.70 -10.11
N PHE A 77 6.43 -6.41 -10.20
CA PHE A 77 6.46 -7.85 -9.92
C PHE A 77 6.11 -8.15 -8.46
N SER A 78 6.71 -7.41 -7.52
CA SER A 78 6.43 -7.56 -6.09
C SER A 78 4.98 -7.24 -5.76
N ILE A 79 4.44 -6.14 -6.31
CA ILE A 79 3.04 -5.74 -6.15
C ILE A 79 2.08 -6.80 -6.67
N GLN A 80 2.31 -7.33 -7.89
CA GLN A 80 1.47 -8.38 -8.47
C GLN A 80 1.51 -9.69 -7.65
N SER A 81 2.70 -10.09 -7.18
CA SER A 81 2.86 -11.27 -6.33
C SER A 81 2.13 -11.12 -4.99
N MET A 82 2.25 -9.96 -4.34
CA MET A 82 1.54 -9.67 -3.10
C MET A 82 0.03 -9.59 -3.30
N LEU A 83 -0.45 -8.99 -4.39
CA LEU A 83 -1.87 -8.96 -4.73
C LEU A 83 -2.44 -10.37 -4.86
N ALA A 84 -1.76 -11.26 -5.59
CA ALA A 84 -2.21 -12.64 -5.73
C ALA A 84 -2.31 -13.33 -4.37
N GLN A 85 -1.30 -13.17 -3.51
CA GLN A 85 -1.34 -13.72 -2.15
C GLN A 85 -2.48 -13.13 -1.32
N LEU A 86 -2.70 -11.82 -1.38
CA LEU A 86 -3.77 -11.14 -0.63
C LEU A 86 -5.16 -11.47 -1.17
N GLN A 87 -5.29 -11.74 -2.47
CA GLN A 87 -6.54 -12.12 -3.11
C GLN A 87 -6.98 -13.53 -2.71
N TYR A 88 -6.03 -14.49 -2.64
CA TYR A 88 -6.35 -15.90 -2.41
C TYR A 88 -6.00 -16.42 -1.00
N ALA A 89 -5.31 -15.64 -0.16
CA ALA A 89 -5.03 -16.06 1.20
C ALA A 89 -6.33 -16.15 2.02
N PRO A 90 -6.51 -17.22 2.82
CA PRO A 90 -7.59 -17.27 3.79
C PRO A 90 -7.49 -16.06 4.74
N VAL A 91 -8.60 -15.36 4.97
CA VAL A 91 -8.66 -14.47 6.15
C VAL A 91 -8.70 -15.41 7.36
N GLU A 92 -7.79 -15.25 8.32
CA GLU A 92 -7.90 -16.01 9.57
C GLU A 92 -9.25 -15.68 10.22
N GLY A 93 -10.16 -16.66 10.26
CA GLY A 93 -11.52 -16.50 10.78
C GLY A 93 -12.63 -16.98 9.83
N GLU A 94 -12.37 -17.12 8.53
CA GLU A 94 -13.30 -17.76 7.58
C GLU A 94 -13.02 -19.27 7.53
N SER A 95 -13.48 -19.98 8.55
CA SER A 95 -13.68 -21.43 8.43
C SER A 95 -14.86 -21.66 7.49
N THR A 96 -14.63 -22.32 6.37
CA THR A 96 -15.70 -22.86 5.52
C THR A 96 -16.25 -24.15 6.14
#